data_AF-A0A1H8H3K2-F1
#
_entry.id   AF-A0A1H8H3K2-F1
#
_cell.length_a   1.000
_cell.length_b   1.000
_cell.length_c   1.000
_cell.angle_alpha   90.00
_cell.angle_beta   90.00
_cell.angle_gamma   90.00
#
_symmetry.space_group_name_H-M   'P 1'
#
loop_
_entity.id
_entity.type
_entity.pdbx_description
1 polymer ?
#
loop_
_entity_poly.entity_id
_entity_poly.type
_entity_poly.pdbx_seq_one_letter_code
_entity_poly.pdbx_strand_id
1 'polypeptide(L)'
;MARTPQKKTDDLAFPVRVLLQGLPGGFAKDLGPGRDPHIWLSETYGLGNAEFYGWSTVHERDGYALYTRSLADAVRFLEAFPEFKLADGTESIVYNSPHVTNGRRNRPYKMRRW
;
A
#
# COMPACT_ATOMS: atom_id res chain seq x y z
N MET A 1 -6.95 7.92 21.36
CA MET A 1 -7.64 6.62 21.19
C MET A 1 -6.74 5.52 21.72
N ALA A 2 -7.19 4.74 22.70
CA ALA A 2 -6.39 3.65 23.27
C ALA A 2 -6.25 2.50 22.25
N ARG A 3 -5.01 2.05 21.99
CA ARG A 3 -4.77 0.84 21.19
C ARG A 3 -5.20 -0.37 22.02
N THR A 4 -5.90 -1.32 21.41
CA THR A 4 -6.20 -2.59 22.05
C THR A 4 -4.90 -3.31 22.40
N PRO A 5 -4.87 -4.14 23.46
CA PRO A 5 -3.68 -4.93 23.82
C PRO A 5 -3.14 -5.75 22.65
N GLN A 6 -4.05 -6.34 21.84
CA GLN A 6 -3.73 -7.06 20.62
C GLN A 6 -2.94 -6.20 19.63
N LYS A 7 -3.43 -4.99 19.35
CA LYS A 7 -2.79 -4.06 18.40
C LYS A 7 -1.38 -3.68 18.83
N LYS A 8 -1.16 -3.52 20.14
CA LYS A 8 0.18 -3.22 20.69
C LYS A 8 1.14 -4.41 20.53
N THR A 9 0.65 -5.64 20.70
CA THR A 9 1.43 -6.86 20.46
C THR A 9 1.76 -7.02 18.98
N ASP A 10 0.80 -6.80 18.09
CA ASP A 10 1.01 -6.89 16.64
C ASP A 10 1.99 -5.81 16.14
N ASP A 11 1.88 -4.58 16.65
CA ASP A 11 2.81 -3.50 16.32
C ASP A 11 4.26 -3.82 16.77
N LEU A 12 4.44 -4.60 17.84
CA LEU A 12 5.75 -5.07 18.28
C LEU A 12 6.24 -6.27 17.47
N ALA A 13 5.34 -7.16 17.04
CA ALA A 13 5.66 -8.33 16.24
C ALA A 13 5.98 -7.98 14.78
N PHE A 14 5.37 -6.91 14.25
CA PHE A 14 5.53 -6.43 12.88
C PHE A 14 5.85 -4.93 12.86
N PRO A 15 7.09 -4.53 13.19
CA PRO A 15 7.48 -3.13 13.29
C PRO A 15 7.40 -2.38 11.95
N VAL A 16 7.35 -3.10 10.82
CA VAL A 16 7.28 -2.51 9.48
C VAL A 16 5.91 -2.75 8.88
N ARG A 17 5.18 -1.65 8.65
CA ARG A 17 3.87 -1.65 7.98
C ARG A 17 3.92 -0.82 6.70
N VAL A 18 3.64 -1.45 5.57
CA VAL A 18 3.56 -0.81 4.26
C VAL A 18 2.10 -0.73 3.83
N LEU A 19 1.67 0.46 3.41
CA LEU A 19 0.33 0.67 2.86
C LEU A 19 0.41 0.69 1.35
N LEU A 20 -0.45 -0.10 0.71
CA LEU A 20 -0.50 -0.31 -0.73
C LEU A 20 -1.85 0.12 -1.27
N GLN A 21 -1.84 0.71 -2.47
CA GLN A 21 -3.06 1.01 -3.20
C GLN A 21 -3.74 -0.29 -3.60
N GLY A 22 -5.07 -0.31 -3.54
CA GLY A 22 -5.86 -1.43 -4.03
C GLY A 22 -5.69 -1.63 -5.53
N LEU A 23 -5.72 -2.88 -5.94
CA LEU A 23 -5.71 -3.27 -7.35
C LEU A 23 -7.14 -3.14 -7.90
N PRO A 24 -7.42 -2.19 -8.82
CA PRO A 24 -8.78 -1.90 -9.26
C PRO A 24 -9.52 -3.09 -9.91
N GLY A 25 -8.77 -4.00 -10.53
CA GLY A 25 -9.27 -5.24 -11.10
C GLY A 25 -9.27 -6.42 -10.13
N GLY A 26 -8.72 -6.25 -8.92
CA GLY A 26 -8.44 -7.33 -7.97
C GLY A 26 -7.30 -8.25 -8.42
N PHE A 27 -6.91 -9.19 -7.55
CA PHE A 27 -5.74 -10.04 -7.77
C PHE A 27 -5.82 -10.84 -9.07
N ALA A 28 -6.96 -11.49 -9.35
CA ALA A 28 -7.11 -12.35 -10.52
C ALA A 28 -6.88 -11.61 -11.84
N LYS A 29 -7.32 -10.35 -11.93
CA LYS A 29 -7.21 -9.55 -13.16
C LYS A 29 -5.88 -8.82 -13.27
N ASP A 30 -5.40 -8.25 -12.17
CA ASP A 30 -4.24 -7.35 -12.20
C ASP A 30 -2.91 -8.09 -11.96
N LEU A 31 -2.92 -9.22 -11.22
CA LEU A 31 -1.72 -10.05 -10.99
C LEU A 31 -1.64 -11.26 -11.93
N GLY A 32 -2.78 -11.69 -12.47
CA GLY A 32 -2.92 -12.89 -13.29
C GLY A 32 -3.10 -14.17 -12.46
N PRO A 33 -3.36 -15.31 -13.15
CA PRO A 33 -3.66 -16.57 -12.49
C PRO A 33 -2.46 -17.10 -11.69
N GLY A 34 -2.71 -17.63 -10.49
CA GLY A 34 -1.71 -18.25 -9.63
C GLY A 34 -0.82 -17.28 -8.85
N ARG A 35 -1.02 -15.97 -9.00
CA ARG A 35 -0.28 -14.94 -8.25
C ARG A 35 -1.14 -14.39 -7.11
N ASP A 36 -1.12 -15.10 -5.99
CA ASP A 36 -1.77 -14.68 -4.75
C ASP A 36 -0.72 -14.19 -3.74
N PRO A 37 -0.79 -12.93 -3.28
CA PRO A 37 0.11 -12.38 -2.27
C PRO A 37 0.14 -13.17 -0.96
N HIS A 38 -0.98 -13.75 -0.52
CA HIS A 38 -1.06 -14.53 0.70
C HIS A 38 -0.30 -15.85 0.57
N ILE A 39 -0.43 -16.53 -0.58
CA ILE A 39 0.29 -17.77 -0.86
C ILE A 39 1.78 -17.48 -0.90
N TRP A 40 2.20 -16.46 -1.65
CA TRP A 40 3.61 -16.10 -1.79
C TRP A 40 4.27 -15.77 -0.44
N LEU A 41 3.57 -15.03 0.43
CA LEU A 41 4.08 -14.73 1.77
C LEU A 41 4.23 -15.99 2.62
N SER A 42 3.28 -16.92 2.54
CA SER A 42 3.33 -18.19 3.26
C SER A 42 4.51 -19.07 2.82
N GLU A 43 4.80 -19.08 1.51
CA GLU A 43 5.89 -19.87 0.92
C GLU A 43 7.27 -19.22 1.16
N THR A 44 7.35 -17.89 1.11
CA THR A 44 8.62 -17.16 1.21
C THR A 44 9.11 -17.01 2.65
N TYR A 45 8.19 -16.79 3.59
CA TYR A 45 8.54 -16.45 4.97
C TYR A 45 8.01 -17.45 6.00
N GLY A 46 7.11 -18.35 5.62
CA GLY A 46 6.37 -19.19 6.56
C GLY A 46 5.22 -18.44 7.24
N LEU A 47 4.24 -19.20 7.70
CA LEU A 47 3.05 -18.66 8.39
C LEU A 47 3.46 -17.82 9.63
N GLY A 48 2.87 -16.63 9.77
CA GLY A 48 3.06 -15.75 10.93
C GLY A 48 4.35 -14.91 10.94
N ASN A 49 5.15 -14.94 9.87
CA ASN A 49 6.34 -14.08 9.72
C ASN A 49 6.10 -12.84 8.86
N ALA A 50 5.02 -12.84 8.08
CA ALA A 50 4.50 -11.68 7.39
C ALA A 50 2.99 -11.84 7.21
N GLU A 51 2.26 -10.73 7.22
CA GLU A 51 0.80 -10.74 7.10
C GLU A 51 0.34 -9.69 6.09
N PHE A 52 -0.69 -10.04 5.32
CA PHE A 52 -1.28 -9.18 4.30
C PHE A 52 -2.77 -9.08 4.55
N TYR A 53 -3.27 -7.86 4.68
CA TYR A 53 -4.68 -7.62 4.97
C TYR A 53 -5.26 -6.57 4.03
N GLY A 54 -6.49 -6.82 3.58
CA GLY A 54 -7.32 -5.77 3.03
C GLY A 54 -7.58 -4.70 4.09
N TRP A 55 -7.38 -3.45 3.71
CA TRP A 55 -7.68 -2.30 4.53
C TRP A 55 -8.47 -1.30 3.69
N SER A 56 -9.69 -0.98 4.11
CA SER A 56 -10.36 0.21 3.62
C SER A 56 -9.98 1.36 4.55
N THR A 57 -9.36 2.40 4.00
CA THR A 57 -9.46 3.81 4.40
C THR A 57 -8.18 4.55 4.01
N VAL A 58 -8.32 5.35 2.97
CA VAL A 58 -8.23 6.82 2.93
C VAL A 58 -8.75 7.19 1.53
N HIS A 59 -9.77 8.06 1.44
CA HIS A 59 -10.48 8.41 0.18
C HIS A 59 -11.28 7.30 -0.52
N GLU A 60 -11.96 6.42 0.23
CA GLU A 60 -12.93 5.43 -0.33
C GLU A 60 -12.35 4.43 -1.33
N ARG A 61 -11.02 4.31 -1.41
CA ARG A 61 -10.36 3.29 -2.21
C ARG A 61 -9.99 2.10 -1.34
N ASP A 62 -10.22 0.91 -1.88
CA ASP A 62 -9.65 -0.31 -1.35
C ASP A 62 -8.13 -0.17 -1.31
N GLY A 63 -7.52 -0.69 -0.25
CA GLY A 63 -6.09 -0.69 -0.04
C GLY A 63 -5.66 -1.97 0.66
N TYR A 64 -4.36 -2.18 0.73
CA TYR A 64 -3.79 -3.31 1.45
C TYR A 64 -2.74 -2.84 2.44
N ALA A 65 -2.66 -3.53 3.56
CA ALA A 65 -1.61 -3.34 4.55
C ALA A 65 -0.75 -4.60 4.59
N LEU A 66 0.54 -4.44 4.29
CA LEU A 66 1.56 -5.46 4.43
C LEU A 66 2.31 -5.23 5.75
N TYR A 67 2.33 -6.25 6.59
CA TYR A 67 3.03 -6.28 7.88
C TYR A 67 4.23 -7.20 7.77
N THR A 68 5.41 -6.68 8.08
CA THR A 68 6.70 -7.40 7.97
C THR A 68 7.57 -7.14 9.19
N ARG A 69 8.50 -8.06 9.44
CA ARG A 69 9.48 -7.91 10.53
C ARG A 69 10.66 -7.03 10.17
N SER A 70 10.96 -6.88 8.89
CA SER A 70 12.09 -6.08 8.41
C SER A 70 11.75 -5.30 7.13
N LEU A 71 12.47 -4.20 6.90
CA LEU A 71 12.36 -3.43 5.67
C LEU A 71 12.77 -4.24 4.43
N ALA A 72 13.75 -5.12 4.57
CA ALA A 72 14.21 -5.97 3.47
C ALA A 72 13.09 -6.91 2.97
N ASP A 73 12.24 -7.40 3.88
CA ASP A 73 11.11 -8.26 3.50
C ASP A 73 10.03 -7.48 2.76
N ALA A 74 9.76 -6.25 3.21
CA ALA A 74 8.84 -5.35 2.50
C ALA A 74 9.34 -5.02 1.08
N VAL A 75 10.64 -4.80 0.91
CA VAL A 75 11.25 -4.55 -0.42
C VAL A 75 11.10 -5.76 -1.33
N ARG A 76 11.42 -6.97 -0.83
CA ARG A 76 11.26 -8.21 -1.60
C ARG A 76 9.82 -8.44 -2.05
N PHE A 77 8.85 -8.13 -1.20
CA PHE A 77 7.44 -8.19 -1.58
C PHE A 77 7.13 -7.23 -2.74
N LEU A 78 7.58 -5.98 -2.66
CA LEU A 78 7.35 -4.99 -3.72
C LEU A 78 8.05 -5.35 -5.03
N GLU A 79 9.21 -6.01 -4.97
CA GLU A 79 9.90 -6.55 -6.15
C GLU A 79 9.14 -7.73 -6.76
N ALA A 80 8.53 -8.58 -5.94
CA ALA A 80 7.73 -9.72 -6.39
C ALA A 80 6.35 -9.33 -6.94
N PHE A 81 5.81 -8.20 -6.48
CA PHE A 81 4.51 -7.66 -6.90
C PHE A 81 4.60 -6.18 -7.30
N PRO A 82 5.28 -5.88 -8.43
CA PRO A 82 5.47 -4.50 -8.90
C PRO A 82 4.17 -3.80 -9.29
N GLU A 83 3.07 -4.54 -9.40
CA GLU A 83 1.74 -3.99 -9.67
C GLU A 83 1.19 -3.19 -8.48
N PHE A 84 1.64 -3.48 -7.26
CA PHE A 84 1.26 -2.69 -6.09
C PHE A 84 2.03 -1.37 -6.06
N LYS A 85 1.29 -0.30 -5.80
CA LYS A 85 1.86 1.03 -5.55
C LYS A 85 1.74 1.39 -4.08
N LEU A 86 2.67 2.20 -3.58
CA LEU A 86 2.57 2.74 -2.23
C LEU A 86 1.35 3.68 -2.12
N ALA A 87 0.58 3.50 -1.06
CA ALA A 87 -0.51 4.39 -0.67
C ALA A 87 0.01 5.53 0.21
N ASP A 88 1.09 6.19 -0.21
CA ASP A 88 1.73 7.28 0.52
C ASP A 88 1.01 8.64 0.36
N GLY A 89 -0.04 8.66 -0.47
CA GLY A 89 -0.86 9.85 -0.73
C GLY A 89 -0.13 10.93 -1.52
N THR A 90 1.11 10.72 -1.96
CA THR A 90 1.90 11.73 -2.70
C THR A 90 1.34 12.00 -4.10
N GLU A 91 0.64 11.01 -4.67
CA GLU A 91 -0.09 11.14 -5.93
C GLU A 91 -1.48 11.82 -5.76
N SER A 92 -1.89 12.15 -4.53
CA SER A 92 -3.20 12.77 -4.28
C SER A 92 -3.25 14.20 -4.83
N ILE A 93 -4.34 14.55 -5.53
CA ILE A 93 -4.56 15.90 -6.07
C ILE A 93 -4.65 16.98 -4.97
N VAL A 94 -4.91 16.56 -3.73
CA VAL A 94 -4.93 17.43 -2.55
C VAL A 94 -3.65 17.35 -1.73
N TYR A 95 -2.68 16.50 -2.10
CA TYR A 95 -1.39 16.46 -1.45
C TYR A 95 -0.63 17.76 -1.70
N ASN A 96 -0.18 18.39 -0.63
CA ASN A 96 0.68 19.54 -0.66
C ASN A 96 1.94 19.20 0.14
N SER A 97 3.08 19.12 -0.53
CA SER A 97 4.34 18.80 0.14
C SER A 97 4.66 19.89 1.17
N PRO A 98 4.88 19.55 2.46
CA PRO A 98 5.21 20.53 3.48
C PRO A 98 6.55 21.25 3.21
N HIS A 99 7.39 20.71 2.32
CA HIS A 99 8.65 21.30 1.89
C HIS A 99 8.54 22.20 0.65
N VAL A 100 7.34 22.34 0.06
CA VAL A 100 7.10 23.23 -1.08
C VAL A 100 6.12 24.30 -0.64
N THR A 101 6.61 25.53 -0.45
CA THR A 101 5.77 26.69 -0.15
C THR A 101 4.80 26.92 -1.31
N ASN A 102 3.52 26.65 -1.07
CA ASN A 102 2.39 26.94 -1.97
C ASN A 102 2.48 26.41 -3.42
N GLY A 103 1.93 25.21 -3.64
CA GLY A 103 1.06 24.88 -4.77
C GLY A 103 1.52 25.29 -6.18
N ARG A 104 2.28 24.44 -6.86
CA ARG A 104 2.25 24.40 -8.33
C ARG A 104 1.20 23.39 -8.78
N ARG A 105 -0.07 23.83 -8.74
CA ARG A 105 -1.15 23.17 -9.48
C ARG A 105 -0.85 23.37 -10.97
N ASN A 106 -0.16 22.43 -11.60
CA ASN A 106 -0.02 22.45 -13.05
C ASN A 106 -1.35 21.98 -13.67
N ARG A 107 -2.36 22.86 -13.66
CA ARG A 107 -3.59 22.62 -14.42
C ARG A 107 -3.22 22.66 -15.90
N PRO A 108 -3.47 21.60 -16.69
CA PRO A 108 -3.29 21.70 -18.13
C PRO A 108 -4.26 22.76 -18.67
N TYR A 109 -3.71 23.74 -19.37
CA TYR A 109 -4.47 24.77 -20.08
C TYR A 109 -5.27 24.07 -21.19
N LYS A 110 -6.58 23.88 -20.99
CA LYS A 110 -7.48 23.47 -22.07
C LYS A 110 -7.65 24.64 -23.03
N MET A 111 -6.92 24.64 -24.15
CA MET A 111 -7.29 25.46 -25.30
C MET A 111 -8.63 24.96 -25.83
N ARG A 112 -9.68 25.76 -25.67
CA ARG A 112 -10.89 25.63 -26.48
C ARG A 112 -10.55 26.12 -27.89
N ARG A 113 -10.60 25.24 -28.88
CA ARG A 113 -10.73 25.67 -30.29
C ARG A 113 -12.21 25.92 -30.56
N TRP A 114 -12.47 27.08 -31.17
CA TRP A 114 -13.71 27.42 -31.84
C TRP A 114 -13.80 26.68 -33.17
#